data_AF-A0A4P9Z8R8-F1
#
_entry.id   AF-A0A4P9Z8R8-F1
#
_cell.length_a   1.000
_cell.length_b   1.000
_cell.length_c   1.000
_cell.angle_alpha   90.00
_cell.angle_beta   90.00
_cell.angle_gamma   90.00
#
_symmetry.space_group_name_H-M   'P 1'
#
loop_
_entity.id
_entity.type
_entity.pdbx_description
1 polymer ?
#
loop_
_entity_poly.entity_id
_entity_poly.type
_entity_poly.pdbx_seq_one_letter_code
_entity_poly.pdbx_strand_id
1 'polypeptide(L)'
;MSRAEVDLQISVRKACNTDEVPPKRKHVRACIVYTWDHKNSRAFWNAVKIQPLQANEVSLFKALIMIHKVLQEGHPNVLKDGYRNKDFLYSLMTVFPMSSGFGLLINRYDKFLLQKLEFHRDHAGFNGMFEYEEYITLRHVNDPNEGYEAILLLMDLQDSINDMQKHIFSTIHQSPNNLCKISALVPFVSESYGIYKFLISMLRSMYQQLGDDALSDLFERFNSQHFFLREFYTDCQAIKFL
;
A
#
# COMPACT_ATOMS: atom_id res chain seq x y z
N MET A 1 3.50 -19.00 -23.86
CA MET A 1 2.62 -18.23 -22.95
C MET A 1 1.35 -19.02 -22.77
N SER A 2 0.97 -19.35 -21.53
CA SER A 2 -0.25 -20.13 -21.27
C SER A 2 -1.50 -19.29 -21.54
N ARG A 3 -2.67 -19.92 -21.72
CA ARG A 3 -3.95 -19.19 -21.84
C ARG A 3 -4.20 -18.27 -20.64
N ALA A 4 -3.87 -18.73 -19.44
CA ALA A 4 -4.01 -17.96 -18.21
C ALA A 4 -3.09 -16.71 -18.20
N GLU A 5 -1.86 -16.82 -18.71
CA GLU A 5 -0.96 -15.67 -18.84
C GLU A 5 -1.47 -14.63 -19.84
N VAL A 6 -2.07 -15.07 -20.96
CA VAL A 6 -2.72 -14.18 -21.94
C VAL A 6 -3.90 -13.45 -21.30
N ASP A 7 -4.75 -14.16 -20.56
CA ASP A 7 -5.91 -13.57 -19.87
C ASP A 7 -5.48 -12.59 -18.76
N LEU A 8 -4.38 -12.89 -18.06
CA LEU A 8 -3.74 -11.99 -17.10
C LEU A 8 -3.25 -10.70 -17.78
N GLN A 9 -2.54 -10.81 -18.90
CA GLN A 9 -2.08 -9.64 -19.67
C GLN A 9 -3.24 -8.76 -20.11
N ILE A 10 -4.35 -9.35 -20.57
CA ILE A 10 -5.57 -8.62 -20.93
C ILE A 10 -6.14 -7.90 -19.70
N SER A 11 -6.13 -8.55 -18.54
CA SER A 11 -6.63 -7.97 -17.30
C SER A 11 -5.77 -6.78 -16.85
N VAL A 12 -4.45 -6.93 -16.84
CA VAL A 12 -3.50 -5.84 -16.56
C VAL A 12 -3.73 -4.66 -17.50
N ARG A 13 -3.79 -4.88 -18.81
CA ARG A 13 -4.06 -3.83 -19.80
C ARG A 13 -5.39 -3.11 -19.55
N LYS A 14 -6.45 -3.86 -19.22
CA LYS A 14 -7.77 -3.26 -18.94
C LYS A 14 -7.83 -2.53 -17.60
N ALA A 15 -7.01 -2.92 -16.62
CA ALA A 15 -6.87 -2.20 -15.36
C ALA A 15 -6.10 -0.90 -15.54
N CYS A 16 -5.06 -0.88 -16.39
CA CYS A 16 -4.18 0.27 -16.66
C CYS A 16 -4.59 1.10 -17.89
N ASN A 17 -5.87 1.10 -18.29
CA ASN A 17 -6.32 1.94 -19.41
C ASN A 17 -6.19 3.44 -19.07
N THR A 18 -6.24 4.30 -20.09
CA THR A 18 -6.04 5.76 -19.96
C THR A 18 -7.25 6.53 -19.46
N ASP A 19 -8.41 5.89 -19.32
CA ASP A 19 -9.63 6.56 -18.84
C ASP A 19 -9.43 6.98 -17.38
N GLU A 20 -9.71 8.25 -17.07
CA GLU A 20 -9.62 8.82 -15.72
C GLU A 20 -10.80 8.38 -14.84
N VAL A 21 -10.86 7.07 -14.62
CA VAL A 21 -11.81 6.36 -13.78
C VAL A 21 -11.05 5.31 -12.96
N PRO A 22 -11.62 4.84 -11.83
CA PRO A 22 -11.00 3.79 -11.02
C PRO A 22 -10.59 2.55 -11.85
N PRO A 23 -9.49 1.86 -11.48
CA PRO A 23 -9.17 0.57 -12.07
C PRO A 23 -10.38 -0.38 -12.00
N LYS A 24 -10.71 -1.01 -13.12
CA LYS A 24 -11.87 -1.91 -13.21
C LYS A 24 -11.71 -3.08 -12.23
N ARG A 25 -12.54 -3.11 -11.18
CA ARG A 25 -12.46 -4.07 -10.06
C ARG A 25 -12.30 -5.53 -10.50
N LYS A 26 -13.05 -5.97 -11.51
CA LYS A 26 -12.96 -7.35 -12.03
C LYS A 26 -11.58 -7.73 -12.58
N HIS A 27 -10.84 -6.77 -13.15
CA HIS A 27 -9.53 -7.02 -13.70
C HIS A 27 -8.45 -7.01 -12.63
N VAL A 28 -8.55 -6.11 -11.65
CA VAL A 28 -7.68 -6.15 -10.46
C VAL A 28 -7.88 -7.46 -9.69
N ARG A 29 -9.14 -7.88 -9.51
CA ARG A 29 -9.45 -9.17 -8.87
C ARG A 29 -8.89 -10.35 -9.64
N ALA A 30 -8.95 -10.35 -10.98
CA ALA A 30 -8.34 -11.39 -11.79
C ALA A 30 -6.82 -11.48 -11.58
N CYS A 31 -6.12 -10.34 -11.45
CA CYS A 31 -4.70 -10.30 -11.12
C CYS A 31 -4.43 -10.94 -9.74
N ILE A 32 -5.23 -10.59 -8.71
CA ILE A 32 -5.10 -11.16 -7.36
C ILE A 32 -5.32 -12.69 -7.40
N VAL A 33 -6.43 -13.14 -7.98
CA VAL A 33 -6.79 -14.57 -8.06
C VAL A 33 -5.73 -15.36 -8.79
N TYR A 34 -5.17 -14.82 -9.89
CA TYR A 34 -4.08 -15.47 -10.60
C TYR A 34 -2.89 -15.83 -9.70
N THR A 35 -2.51 -14.93 -8.78
CA THR A 35 -1.39 -15.17 -7.86
C THR A 35 -1.66 -16.32 -6.89
N TRP A 36 -2.92 -16.51 -6.49
CA TRP A 36 -3.35 -17.63 -5.63
C TRP A 36 -3.34 -18.95 -6.40
N ASP A 37 -3.89 -18.96 -7.61
CA ASP A 37 -3.96 -20.16 -8.46
C ASP A 37 -2.56 -20.70 -8.80
N HIS A 38 -1.58 -19.81 -9.01
CA HIS A 38 -0.24 -20.17 -9.47
C HIS A 38 0.84 -20.08 -8.37
N LYS A 39 0.49 -19.58 -7.17
CA LYS A 39 1.38 -19.42 -6.00
C LYS A 39 2.65 -18.59 -6.27
N ASN A 40 2.62 -17.69 -7.25
CA ASN A 40 3.70 -16.75 -7.58
C ASN A 40 3.11 -15.54 -8.34
N SER A 41 3.90 -14.47 -8.52
CA SER A 41 3.46 -13.29 -9.28
C SER A 41 4.36 -12.89 -10.44
N ARG A 42 5.24 -13.79 -10.90
CA ARG A 42 6.18 -13.51 -12.01
C ARG A 42 5.45 -13.04 -13.28
N ALA A 43 4.40 -13.75 -13.68
CA ALA A 43 3.63 -13.40 -14.88
C ALA A 43 2.91 -12.05 -14.73
N PHE A 44 2.46 -11.71 -13.51
CA PHE A 44 1.85 -10.41 -13.22
C PHE A 44 2.85 -9.28 -13.41
N TRP A 45 4.05 -9.38 -12.82
CA TRP A 45 5.10 -8.38 -12.99
C TRP A 45 5.53 -8.21 -14.44
N ASN A 46 5.68 -9.32 -15.18
CA ASN A 46 5.99 -9.27 -16.61
C ASN A 46 4.89 -8.56 -17.41
N ALA A 47 3.61 -8.84 -17.11
CA ALA A 47 2.48 -8.19 -17.77
C ALA A 47 2.42 -6.68 -17.48
N VAL A 48 2.75 -6.26 -16.25
CA VAL A 48 2.83 -4.85 -15.85
C VAL A 48 3.97 -4.14 -16.60
N LYS A 49 5.16 -4.73 -16.67
CA LYS A 49 6.34 -4.13 -17.34
C LYS A 49 6.16 -3.92 -18.84
N ILE A 50 5.27 -4.67 -19.48
CA ILE A 50 4.95 -4.51 -20.92
C ILE A 50 3.98 -3.34 -21.15
N GLN A 51 3.27 -2.87 -20.12
CA GLN A 51 2.39 -1.71 -20.29
C GLN A 51 3.21 -0.44 -20.56
N PRO A 52 2.74 0.45 -21.46
CA PRO A 52 3.40 1.72 -21.75
C PRO A 52 3.12 2.76 -20.66
N LEU A 53 3.53 2.47 -19.40
CA LEU A 53 3.22 3.30 -18.24
C LEU A 53 3.85 4.70 -18.34
N GLN A 54 4.95 4.85 -19.08
CA GLN A 54 5.59 6.15 -19.29
C GLN A 54 4.84 7.07 -20.27
N ALA A 55 3.87 6.54 -21.01
CA ALA A 55 3.12 7.32 -22.00
C ALA A 55 1.94 8.10 -21.39
N ASN A 56 1.46 7.70 -20.19
CA ASN A 56 0.27 8.30 -19.61
C ASN A 56 0.24 8.20 -18.07
N GLU A 57 0.13 9.36 -17.42
CA GLU A 57 0.04 9.52 -15.96
C GLU A 57 -1.09 8.72 -15.31
N VAL A 58 -2.29 8.74 -15.91
CA VAL A 58 -3.47 8.03 -15.39
C VAL A 58 -3.24 6.52 -15.41
N SER A 59 -2.68 6.00 -16.51
CA SER A 59 -2.32 4.58 -16.65
C SER A 59 -1.30 4.14 -15.59
N LEU A 60 -0.24 4.92 -15.37
CA LEU A 60 0.77 4.65 -14.36
C LEU A 60 0.16 4.67 -12.96
N PHE A 61 -0.59 5.70 -12.61
CA PHE A 61 -1.25 5.80 -11.31
C PHE A 61 -2.19 4.62 -11.04
N LYS A 62 -2.96 4.18 -12.05
CA LYS A 62 -3.82 2.99 -11.96
C LYS A 62 -3.03 1.70 -11.83
N ALA A 63 -1.86 1.61 -12.46
CA ALA A 63 -0.95 0.48 -12.27
C ALA A 63 -0.47 0.40 -10.81
N LEU A 64 -0.11 1.53 -10.19
CA LEU A 64 0.29 1.58 -8.77
C LEU A 64 -0.86 1.15 -7.84
N ILE A 65 -2.09 1.61 -8.08
CA ILE A 65 -3.27 1.12 -7.33
C ILE A 65 -3.44 -0.39 -7.46
N MET A 66 -3.34 -0.92 -8.69
CA MET A 66 -3.47 -2.36 -8.93
C MET A 66 -2.34 -3.15 -8.25
N ILE A 67 -1.09 -2.70 -8.38
CA ILE A 67 0.07 -3.30 -7.71
C ILE A 67 -0.17 -3.33 -6.21
N HIS A 68 -0.60 -2.21 -5.62
CA HIS A 68 -0.90 -2.12 -4.22
C HIS A 68 -1.91 -3.18 -3.77
N LYS A 69 -3.05 -3.27 -4.46
CA LYS A 69 -4.07 -4.29 -4.15
C LYS A 69 -3.56 -5.71 -4.32
N VAL A 70 -2.69 -5.96 -5.30
CA VAL A 70 -2.07 -7.28 -5.49
C VAL A 70 -1.09 -7.61 -4.36
N LEU A 71 -0.30 -6.64 -3.89
CA LEU A 71 0.57 -6.82 -2.71
C LEU A 71 -0.22 -7.06 -1.42
N GLN A 72 -1.40 -6.45 -1.32
CA GLN A 72 -2.32 -6.60 -0.19
C GLN A 72 -2.99 -7.98 -0.18
N GLU A 73 -3.72 -8.30 -1.25
CA GLU A 73 -4.69 -9.40 -1.28
C GLU A 73 -4.17 -10.65 -2.01
N GLY A 74 -2.99 -10.57 -2.62
CA GLY A 74 -2.38 -11.67 -3.38
C GLY A 74 -1.77 -12.77 -2.51
N HIS A 75 -1.34 -13.86 -3.15
CA HIS A 75 -0.63 -14.95 -2.46
C HIS A 75 0.61 -14.41 -1.73
N PRO A 76 0.99 -14.90 -0.53
CA PRO A 76 2.10 -14.33 0.25
C PRO A 76 3.44 -14.17 -0.50
N ASN A 77 3.73 -15.05 -1.45
CA ASN A 77 4.93 -14.92 -2.32
C ASN A 77 4.96 -13.62 -3.14
N VAL A 78 3.83 -12.95 -3.33
CA VAL A 78 3.72 -11.69 -4.04
C VAL A 78 4.58 -10.60 -3.40
N LEU A 79 4.69 -10.55 -2.07
CA LEU A 79 5.53 -9.58 -1.36
C LEU A 79 7.02 -9.81 -1.68
N LYS A 80 7.46 -11.08 -1.66
CA LYS A 80 8.83 -11.48 -2.02
C LYS A 80 9.15 -11.16 -3.48
N ASP A 81 8.22 -11.51 -4.38
CA ASP A 81 8.36 -11.21 -5.80
C ASP A 81 8.28 -9.69 -6.05
N GLY A 82 7.50 -8.94 -5.28
CA GLY A 82 7.43 -7.48 -5.33
C GLY A 82 8.76 -6.85 -4.95
N TYR A 83 9.40 -7.31 -3.88
CA TYR A 83 10.72 -6.84 -3.48
C TYR A 83 11.77 -7.05 -4.58
N ARG A 84 11.72 -8.19 -5.30
CA ARG A 84 12.58 -8.44 -6.48
C ARG A 84 12.35 -7.48 -7.65
N ASN A 85 11.20 -6.80 -7.68
CA ASN A 85 10.83 -5.82 -8.69
C ASN A 85 10.92 -4.37 -8.17
N LYS A 86 11.57 -4.13 -7.02
CA LYS A 86 11.68 -2.79 -6.44
C LYS A 86 12.36 -1.77 -7.36
N ASP A 87 13.37 -2.17 -8.13
CA ASP A 87 14.07 -1.25 -9.04
C ASP A 87 13.17 -0.81 -10.19
N PHE A 88 12.26 -1.69 -10.62
CA PHE A 88 11.22 -1.34 -11.59
C PHE A 88 10.23 -0.34 -10.99
N LEU A 89 9.76 -0.54 -9.77
CA LEU A 89 8.89 0.43 -9.09
C LEU A 89 9.59 1.78 -8.95
N TYR A 90 10.82 1.77 -8.42
CA TYR A 90 11.63 2.98 -8.28
C TYR A 90 11.78 3.74 -9.61
N SER A 91 11.92 3.04 -10.74
CA SER A 91 11.98 3.68 -12.06
C SER A 91 10.70 4.42 -12.47
N LEU A 92 9.55 4.09 -11.89
CA LEU A 92 8.26 4.75 -12.14
C LEU A 92 8.09 6.06 -11.35
N MET A 93 8.80 6.20 -10.22
CA MET A 93 8.65 7.30 -9.27
C MET A 93 8.83 8.70 -9.87
N THR A 94 9.70 8.82 -10.88
CA THR A 94 10.10 10.11 -11.48
C THR A 94 9.76 10.22 -12.96
N VAL A 95 8.95 9.30 -13.49
CA VAL A 95 8.54 9.29 -14.92
C VAL A 95 7.83 10.59 -15.29
N PHE A 96 7.00 11.11 -14.38
CA PHE A 96 6.25 12.34 -14.58
C PHE A 96 6.68 13.41 -13.58
N PRO A 97 6.81 14.69 -13.99
CA PRO A 97 7.17 15.78 -13.09
C PRO A 97 6.17 15.90 -11.94
N MET A 98 6.62 16.22 -10.73
CA MET A 98 5.73 16.38 -9.57
C MET A 98 4.70 17.51 -9.74
N SER A 99 4.95 18.46 -10.64
CA SER A 99 4.02 19.53 -11.00
C SER A 99 2.87 19.10 -11.91
N SER A 100 2.91 17.87 -12.42
CA SER A 100 1.86 17.32 -13.30
C SER A 100 0.62 16.86 -12.53
N GLY A 101 -0.45 16.53 -13.26
CA GLY A 101 -1.77 16.23 -12.69
C GLY A 101 -1.81 15.02 -11.77
N PHE A 102 -0.92 14.03 -11.99
CA PHE A 102 -0.74 12.87 -11.12
C PHE A 102 0.70 12.68 -10.63
N GLY A 103 1.70 13.40 -11.16
CA GLY A 103 3.11 13.11 -10.86
C GLY A 103 3.47 13.16 -9.37
N LEU A 104 2.93 14.10 -8.61
CA LEU A 104 3.09 14.11 -7.14
C LEU A 104 2.51 12.85 -6.50
N LEU A 105 1.29 12.46 -6.88
CA LEU A 105 0.61 11.28 -6.33
C LEU A 105 1.36 9.99 -6.72
N ILE A 106 1.86 9.91 -7.95
CA ILE A 106 2.68 8.79 -8.44
C ILE A 106 3.95 8.66 -7.59
N ASN A 107 4.66 9.77 -7.38
CA ASN A 107 5.88 9.80 -6.57
C ASN A 107 5.64 9.30 -5.14
N ARG A 108 4.59 9.80 -4.49
CA ARG A 108 4.24 9.42 -3.11
C ARG A 108 3.77 7.98 -2.99
N TYR A 109 2.95 7.53 -3.93
CA TYR A 109 2.48 6.15 -3.95
C TYR A 109 3.64 5.17 -4.16
N ASP A 110 4.54 5.45 -5.11
CA ASP A 110 5.69 4.58 -5.35
C ASP A 110 6.61 4.49 -4.12
N LYS A 111 6.89 5.63 -3.48
CA LYS A 111 7.66 5.68 -2.23
C LYS A 111 7.02 4.82 -1.14
N PHE A 112 5.71 4.92 -0.97
CA PHE A 112 4.97 4.07 -0.03
C PHE A 112 5.13 2.58 -0.36
N LEU A 113 4.98 2.19 -1.63
CA LEU A 113 5.10 0.78 -2.04
C LEU A 113 6.51 0.23 -1.78
N LEU A 114 7.55 1.04 -2.02
CA LEU A 114 8.93 0.65 -1.72
C LEU A 114 9.14 0.44 -0.21
N GLN A 115 8.68 1.37 0.62
CA GLN A 115 8.73 1.23 2.08
C GLN A 115 7.96 -0.01 2.57
N LYS A 116 6.78 -0.26 2.00
CA LYS A 116 5.99 -1.47 2.29
C LYS A 116 6.79 -2.73 1.95
N LEU A 117 7.41 -2.79 0.78
CA LEU A 117 8.19 -3.95 0.36
C LEU A 117 9.44 -4.14 1.23
N GLU A 118 10.10 -3.07 1.66
CA GLU A 118 11.22 -3.11 2.60
C GLU A 118 10.79 -3.65 3.97
N PHE A 119 9.69 -3.13 4.53
CA PHE A 119 9.10 -3.65 5.76
C PHE A 119 8.86 -5.16 5.67
N HIS A 120 8.20 -5.61 4.60
CA HIS A 120 7.84 -7.02 4.39
C HIS A 120 9.04 -7.93 4.09
N ARG A 121 10.16 -7.38 3.60
CA ARG A 121 11.42 -8.14 3.47
C ARG A 121 11.96 -8.49 4.86
N ASP A 122 11.98 -7.51 5.75
CA ASP A 122 12.59 -7.64 7.08
C ASP A 122 11.63 -8.32 8.08
N HIS A 123 10.32 -8.19 7.87
CA HIS A 123 9.26 -8.66 8.76
C HIS A 123 8.31 -9.64 8.04
N ALA A 124 8.85 -10.77 7.57
CA ALA A 124 8.10 -11.77 6.79
C ALA A 124 6.91 -12.44 7.51
N GLY A 125 6.74 -12.18 8.82
CA GLY A 125 5.58 -12.63 9.58
C GLY A 125 4.29 -11.90 9.21
N PHE A 126 4.38 -10.62 8.82
CA PHE A 126 3.21 -9.82 8.49
C PHE A 126 2.68 -10.18 7.10
N ASN A 127 1.36 -10.29 6.97
CA ASN A 127 0.73 -10.48 5.67
C ASN A 127 0.51 -9.14 4.93
N GLY A 128 0.14 -9.22 3.65
CA GLY A 128 0.01 -8.04 2.79
C GLY A 128 -1.04 -7.03 3.25
N MET A 129 -2.06 -7.46 4.01
CA MET A 129 -3.14 -6.63 4.52
C MET A 129 -2.90 -6.11 5.94
N PHE A 130 -1.79 -6.49 6.58
CA PHE A 130 -1.60 -6.29 8.02
C PHE A 130 -2.81 -6.79 8.84
N GLU A 131 -3.32 -7.97 8.49
CA GLU A 131 -4.32 -8.63 9.32
C GLU A 131 -3.69 -9.02 10.65
N TYR A 132 -4.35 -8.61 11.73
CA TYR A 132 -3.84 -8.83 13.07
C TYR A 132 -3.80 -10.32 13.39
N GLU A 133 -2.63 -10.80 13.79
CA GLU A 133 -2.44 -12.14 14.31
C GLU A 133 -1.62 -12.04 15.60
N GLU A 134 -2.22 -12.46 16.71
CA GLU A 134 -1.64 -12.31 18.06
C GLU A 134 -0.25 -12.94 18.16
N TYR A 135 -0.03 -14.09 17.51
CA TYR A 135 1.26 -14.77 17.52
C TYR A 135 2.38 -13.95 16.86
N ILE A 136 2.08 -13.13 15.85
CA ILE A 136 3.06 -12.25 15.20
C ILE A 136 3.51 -11.20 16.20
N THR A 137 2.55 -10.55 16.88
CA THR A 137 2.85 -9.57 17.92
C THR A 137 3.72 -10.19 19.02
N LEU A 138 3.32 -11.35 19.56
CA LEU A 138 4.07 -12.03 20.61
C LEU A 138 5.49 -12.36 20.17
N ARG A 139 5.69 -12.80 18.93
CA ARG A 139 7.02 -13.11 18.41
C ARG A 139 7.92 -11.86 18.35
N HIS A 140 7.42 -10.75 17.82
CA HIS A 140 8.21 -9.54 17.65
C HIS A 140 8.51 -8.83 18.97
N VAL A 141 7.63 -8.93 19.96
CA VAL A 141 7.86 -8.31 21.27
C VAL A 141 8.64 -9.21 22.23
N ASN A 142 9.00 -10.45 21.84
CA ASN A 142 9.88 -11.29 22.65
C ASN A 142 11.30 -10.71 22.75
N ASP A 143 11.77 -10.06 21.68
CA ASP A 143 12.96 -9.20 21.72
C ASP A 143 12.47 -7.74 21.67
N PRO A 144 12.59 -6.99 22.78
CA PRO A 144 12.14 -5.60 22.81
C PRO A 144 12.80 -4.71 21.76
N ASN A 145 14.04 -5.00 21.33
CA ASN A 145 14.70 -4.20 20.30
C ASN A 145 14.04 -4.42 18.93
N GLU A 146 13.80 -5.68 18.55
CA GLU A 146 13.09 -6.03 17.32
C GLU A 146 11.65 -5.47 17.34
N GLY A 147 10.98 -5.55 18.50
CA GLY A 147 9.65 -4.99 18.70
C GLY A 147 9.61 -3.47 18.52
N TYR A 148 10.59 -2.75 19.08
CA TYR A 148 10.71 -1.30 18.96
C TYR A 148 10.97 -0.87 17.51
N GLU A 149 11.90 -1.55 16.81
CA GLU A 149 12.20 -1.29 15.41
C GLU A 149 10.97 -1.53 14.52
N ALA A 150 10.28 -2.66 14.69
CA ALA A 150 9.07 -2.97 13.95
C ALA A 150 7.96 -1.92 14.17
N ILE A 151 7.79 -1.42 15.41
CA ILE A 151 6.84 -0.34 15.72
C ILE A 151 7.22 0.93 14.95
N LEU A 152 8.49 1.34 14.97
CA LEU A 152 8.93 2.53 14.23
C LEU A 152 8.64 2.42 12.73
N LEU A 153 8.94 1.28 12.12
CA LEU A 153 8.71 1.07 10.69
C LEU A 153 7.21 1.03 10.34
N LEU A 154 6.37 0.46 11.22
CA LEU A 154 4.91 0.52 11.10
C LEU A 154 4.41 1.97 11.19
N MET A 155 4.96 2.78 12.10
CA MET A 155 4.65 4.19 12.21
C MET A 155 5.11 4.98 10.97
N ASP A 156 6.26 4.66 10.39
CA ASP A 156 6.75 5.28 9.15
C ASP A 156 5.82 4.99 7.97
N LEU A 157 5.33 3.76 7.85
CA LEU A 157 4.30 3.42 6.87
C LEU A 157 3.02 4.23 7.10
N GLN A 158 2.58 4.37 8.35
CA GLN A 158 1.39 5.16 8.68
C GLN A 158 1.54 6.64 8.33
N ASP A 159 2.73 7.22 8.53
CA ASP A 159 3.02 8.60 8.14
C ASP A 159 3.03 8.78 6.62
N SER A 160 3.55 7.81 5.87
CA SER A 160 3.48 7.82 4.40
C SER A 160 2.02 7.72 3.90
N ILE A 161 1.17 6.95 4.58
CA ILE A 161 -0.27 6.92 4.27
C ILE A 161 -0.90 8.29 4.55
N ASN A 162 -0.55 8.92 5.67
CA ASN A 162 -1.03 10.26 6.02
C ASN A 162 -0.60 11.33 5.01
N ASP A 163 0.64 11.28 4.50
CA ASP A 163 1.13 12.18 3.45
C ASP A 163 0.33 11.97 2.15
N MET A 164 0.15 10.70 1.74
CA MET A 164 -0.56 10.36 0.52
C MET A 164 -2.02 10.80 0.54
N GLN A 165 -2.74 10.56 1.65
CA GLN A 165 -4.15 10.95 1.75
C GLN A 165 -4.31 12.47 1.66
N LYS A 166 -3.47 13.25 2.36
CA LYS A 166 -3.53 14.73 2.33
C LYS A 166 -3.37 15.25 0.90
N HIS A 167 -2.42 14.69 0.17
CA HIS A 167 -2.22 15.01 -1.23
C HIS A 167 -3.42 14.62 -2.09
N ILE A 168 -4.03 13.45 -1.92
CA ILE A 168 -5.26 13.09 -2.64
C ILE A 168 -6.38 14.09 -2.33
N PHE A 169 -6.68 14.35 -1.05
CA PHE A 169 -7.76 15.26 -0.66
C PHE A 169 -7.57 16.68 -1.18
N SER A 170 -6.34 17.20 -1.18
CA SER A 170 -6.03 18.52 -1.75
C SER A 170 -6.37 18.65 -3.25
N THR A 171 -6.44 17.53 -3.98
CA THR A 171 -6.81 17.52 -5.40
C THR A 171 -8.31 17.38 -5.66
N ILE A 172 -9.10 16.99 -4.65
CA ILE A 172 -10.54 16.68 -4.80
C ILE A 172 -11.34 17.90 -5.26
N HIS A 173 -10.95 19.10 -4.85
CA HIS A 173 -11.62 20.35 -5.23
C HIS A 173 -11.12 20.95 -6.55
N GLN A 174 -10.04 20.41 -7.13
CA GLN A 174 -9.38 20.98 -8.30
C GLN A 174 -9.99 20.53 -9.64
N SER A 175 -10.75 19.42 -9.65
CA SER A 175 -11.35 18.85 -10.86
C SER A 175 -12.70 18.20 -10.55
N PRO A 176 -13.68 18.25 -11.46
CA PRO A 176 -14.94 17.55 -11.28
C PRO A 176 -14.82 16.01 -11.37
N ASN A 177 -13.74 15.47 -11.95
CA ASN A 177 -13.55 14.03 -12.15
C ASN A 177 -12.36 13.48 -11.36
N ASN A 178 -12.54 13.26 -10.06
CA ASN A 178 -11.47 12.80 -9.15
C ASN A 178 -11.59 11.33 -8.72
N LEU A 179 -12.53 10.57 -9.30
CA LEU A 179 -12.80 9.19 -8.87
C LEU A 179 -11.57 8.29 -9.01
N CYS A 180 -10.73 8.50 -10.03
CA CYS A 180 -9.47 7.77 -10.18
C CYS A 180 -8.55 7.97 -8.96
N LYS A 181 -8.32 9.23 -8.57
CA LYS A 181 -7.51 9.61 -7.41
C LYS A 181 -8.10 9.11 -6.10
N ILE A 182 -9.40 9.32 -5.90
CA ILE A 182 -10.14 8.85 -4.72
C ILE A 182 -10.06 7.33 -4.59
N SER A 183 -10.06 6.57 -5.70
CA SER A 183 -9.97 5.11 -5.63
C SER A 183 -8.67 4.58 -5.04
N ALA A 184 -7.62 5.39 -5.00
CA ALA A 184 -6.39 5.05 -4.28
C ALA A 184 -6.59 5.00 -2.75
N LEU A 185 -7.57 5.72 -2.19
CA LEU A 185 -7.83 5.74 -0.74
C LEU A 185 -8.35 4.39 -0.23
N VAL A 186 -9.05 3.60 -1.04
CA VAL A 186 -9.60 2.29 -0.63
C VAL A 186 -8.54 1.35 -0.04
N PRO A 187 -7.43 1.02 -0.75
CA PRO A 187 -6.39 0.19 -0.17
C PRO A 187 -5.69 0.86 1.02
N PHE A 188 -5.50 2.19 1.00
CA PHE A 188 -4.87 2.92 2.12
C PHE A 188 -5.68 2.87 3.41
N VAL A 189 -7.00 3.04 3.36
CA VAL A 189 -7.89 2.92 4.54
C VAL A 189 -7.80 1.53 5.16
N SER A 190 -7.80 0.49 4.31
CA SER A 190 -7.75 -0.89 4.79
C SER A 190 -6.43 -1.19 5.50
N GLU A 191 -5.34 -0.70 4.94
CA GLU A 191 -3.99 -0.94 5.44
C GLU A 191 -3.65 -0.11 6.66
N SER A 192 -4.05 1.17 6.69
CA SER A 192 -3.84 2.04 7.84
C SER A 192 -4.52 1.49 9.09
N TYR A 193 -5.67 0.84 8.92
CA TYR A 193 -6.38 0.16 10.00
C TYR A 193 -5.65 -1.12 10.46
N GLY A 194 -5.13 -1.93 9.54
CA GLY A 194 -4.31 -3.10 9.85
C GLY A 194 -3.07 -2.73 10.67
N ILE A 195 -2.32 -1.74 10.19
CA ILE A 195 -1.14 -1.18 10.88
C ILE A 195 -1.53 -0.66 12.26
N TYR A 196 -2.62 0.11 12.37
CA TYR A 196 -3.08 0.66 13.66
C TYR A 196 -3.37 -0.44 14.70
N LYS A 197 -3.98 -1.55 14.31
CA LYS A 197 -4.23 -2.70 15.22
C LYS A 197 -2.93 -3.33 15.72
N PHE A 198 -1.95 -3.53 14.82
CA PHE A 198 -0.64 -4.02 15.21
C PHE A 198 0.05 -3.06 16.19
N LEU A 199 0.04 -1.76 15.90
CA LEU A 199 0.63 -0.75 16.79
C LEU A 199 0.01 -0.80 18.19
N ILE A 200 -1.32 -0.86 18.33
CA ILE A 200 -1.97 -0.99 19.65
C ILE A 200 -1.46 -2.22 20.39
N SER A 201 -1.45 -3.37 19.72
CA SER A 201 -1.08 -4.63 20.37
C SER A 201 0.39 -4.65 20.77
N MET A 202 1.28 -4.23 19.87
CA MET A 202 2.73 -4.25 20.11
C MET A 202 3.11 -3.23 21.18
N LEU A 203 2.57 -2.01 21.15
CA LEU A 203 2.83 -1.00 22.19
C LEU A 203 2.35 -1.48 23.56
N ARG A 204 1.18 -2.12 23.64
CA ARG A 204 0.66 -2.68 24.89
C ARG A 204 1.58 -3.77 25.43
N SER A 205 2.03 -4.69 24.59
CA SER A 205 2.94 -5.78 24.99
C SER A 205 4.32 -5.26 25.39
N MET A 206 4.85 -4.25 24.69
CA MET A 206 6.11 -3.60 25.01
C MET A 206 6.04 -2.86 26.35
N TYR A 207 4.93 -2.18 26.63
CA TYR A 207 4.70 -1.47 27.89
C TYR A 207 4.75 -2.42 29.09
N GLN A 208 4.15 -3.61 28.97
CA GLN A 208 4.17 -4.62 30.02
C GLN A 208 5.59 -5.12 30.33
N GLN A 209 6.51 -5.06 29.38
CA GLN A 209 7.88 -5.55 29.54
C GLN A 209 8.87 -4.47 29.98
N LEU A 210 8.79 -3.27 29.40
CA LEU A 210 9.79 -2.21 29.58
C LEU A 210 9.36 -1.09 30.53
N GLY A 211 8.05 -0.93 30.77
CA GLY A 211 7.50 0.23 31.48
C GLY A 211 7.39 1.49 30.61
N ASP A 212 7.04 2.61 31.25
CA ASP A 212 6.63 3.86 30.58
C ASP A 212 7.79 4.65 29.99
N ASP A 213 8.86 4.83 30.77
CA ASP A 213 9.99 5.72 30.41
C ASP A 213 10.66 5.36 29.08
N ALA A 214 10.70 4.06 28.73
CA ALA A 214 11.32 3.57 27.51
C ALA A 214 10.47 3.77 26.24
N LEU A 215 9.17 4.07 26.37
CA LEU A 215 8.21 4.10 25.26
C LEU A 215 7.53 5.46 25.07
N SER A 216 7.87 6.46 25.89
CA SER A 216 7.27 7.81 25.87
C SER A 216 7.18 8.40 24.45
N ASP A 217 8.30 8.38 23.71
CA ASP A 217 8.35 8.94 22.35
C ASP A 217 7.43 8.19 21.37
N LEU A 218 7.34 6.86 21.52
CA LEU A 218 6.44 6.04 20.69
C LEU A 218 4.98 6.33 21.01
N PHE A 219 4.63 6.53 22.29
CA PHE A 219 3.27 6.90 22.66
C PHE A 219 2.86 8.28 22.18
N GLU A 220 3.75 9.26 22.24
CA GLU A 220 3.50 10.61 21.70
C GLU A 220 3.24 10.56 20.19
N ARG A 221 4.07 9.82 19.44
CA ARG A 221 3.89 9.62 18.00
C ARG A 221 2.61 8.85 17.68
N PHE A 222 2.31 7.78 18.42
CA PHE A 222 1.09 6.99 18.26
C PHE A 222 -0.17 7.85 18.48
N ASN A 223 -0.18 8.67 19.53
CA ASN A 223 -1.29 9.57 19.81
C ASN A 223 -1.51 10.57 18.67
N SER A 224 -0.43 11.16 18.15
CA SER A 224 -0.51 12.03 16.98
C SER A 224 -1.10 11.31 15.75
N GLN A 225 -0.63 10.10 15.46
CA GLN A 225 -1.14 9.29 14.36
C GLN A 225 -2.62 8.90 14.55
N HIS A 226 -3.06 8.63 15.78
CA HIS A 226 -4.45 8.34 16.09
C HIS A 226 -5.39 9.49 15.68
N PHE A 227 -5.01 10.74 15.98
CA PHE A 227 -5.81 11.91 15.59
C PHE A 227 -5.88 12.06 14.06
N PHE A 228 -4.76 11.92 13.36
CA PHE A 228 -4.73 11.99 11.90
C PHE A 228 -5.57 10.89 11.24
N LEU A 229 -5.52 9.65 11.76
CA LEU A 229 -6.35 8.56 11.26
C LEU A 229 -7.84 8.83 11.44
N ARG A 230 -8.23 9.39 12.60
CA ARG A 230 -9.63 9.71 12.87
C ARG A 230 -10.15 10.75 11.90
N GLU A 231 -9.37 11.80 11.63
CA GLU A 231 -9.69 12.81 10.61
C GLU A 231 -9.78 12.17 9.23
N PHE A 232 -8.75 11.40 8.84
CA PHE A 232 -8.71 10.68 7.56
C PHE A 232 -9.95 9.81 7.33
N TYR A 233 -10.38 9.03 8.31
CA TYR A 233 -11.57 8.18 8.20
C TYR A 233 -12.88 8.99 8.16
N THR A 234 -12.93 10.11 8.88
CA THR A 234 -14.07 11.03 8.84
C THR A 234 -14.23 11.64 7.44
N ASP A 235 -13.13 12.09 6.85
CA ASP A 235 -13.12 12.65 5.49
C ASP A 235 -13.49 11.60 4.44
N CYS A 236 -13.02 10.36 4.61
CA CYS A 236 -13.41 9.25 3.73
C CYS A 236 -14.92 8.94 3.83
N GLN A 237 -15.51 9.01 5.02
CA GLN A 237 -16.94 8.77 5.23
C GLN A 237 -17.82 9.78 4.50
N ALA A 238 -17.33 11.00 4.25
CA ALA A 238 -18.04 12.01 3.47
C ALA A 238 -18.09 11.69 1.96
N ILE A 239 -17.24 10.77 1.48
CA ILE A 239 -17.14 10.40 0.07
C ILE A 239 -17.98 9.14 -0.22
N LYS A 240 -19.13 9.31 -0.88
CA LYS A 240 -20.07 8.21 -1.22
C LYS A 240 -19.48 7.01 -1.99
N PHE A 241 -18.33 7.19 -2.64
CA PHE A 241 -17.68 6.13 -3.43
C PHE A 241 -16.90 5.13 -2.55
N LEU A 242 -16.39 5.58 -1.40
CA LEU A 242 -15.58 4.81 -0.46
C LEU A 242 -16.48 4.04 0.51
#